data_AF-R5M5P5-F1
#
_entry.id   AF-R5M5P5-F1
#
_cell.length_a   1.000
_cell.length_b   1.000
_cell.length_c   1.000
_cell.angle_alpha   90.00
_cell.angle_beta   90.00
_cell.angle_gamma   90.00
#
_symmetry.space_group_name_H-M   'P 1'
#
loop_
_entity.id
_entity.type
_entity.pdbx_description
1 polymer ?
#
loop_
_entity_poly.entity_id
_entity_poly.type
_entity_poly.pdbx_seq_one_letter_code
_entity_poly.pdbx_strand_id
1 'polypeptide(L)'
;MKRAFILFWHGLTALLVGIANWFTVILGMRDDSKYGKFLRRVVGSCFAFIMIVFAAAAGSALCEAVYDALEIDKYLDDSYYDQQYLSRNAMFYIKYGEDGFVKTVDGETTITGIKWIAKPLGMDSLVCYSDGEKRGYFNKFTGQPVIKPQYDHAWVFSDGLAAVDDDGWIKFIDATGKVVIDPKIPYIPDCEGYVFHNNLCVISNDRLDRFGMIDKHGKLVLKPEYFSIFPSGKYWIVDNGDGKCVLDSALNTVIPFLKGYIWVNDDYISVTLDNHIIQRYSLSGKLINDFYVNDVSYLTYETNDLRYITSKTYNDDGTLASETEETDPQPVERMAKCKRYEAEGGWYGLMTADGKVITPPSYCDIKAIGYDTYLCKDNNEDGVILNGKGEKIR
;
A
#
# COMPACT_ATOMS: atom_id res chain seq x y z
N MET A 1 13.54 -21.97 -67.24
CA MET A 1 12.30 -21.38 -66.69
C MET A 1 11.06 -21.55 -67.58
N LYS A 2 11.06 -21.16 -68.86
CA LYS A 2 9.85 -21.28 -69.73
C LYS A 2 9.22 -22.68 -69.79
N ARG A 3 10.01 -23.77 -69.92
CA ARG A 3 9.45 -25.14 -69.98
C ARG A 3 8.86 -25.64 -68.65
N ALA A 4 9.46 -25.29 -67.51
CA ALA A 4 8.95 -25.67 -66.19
C ALA A 4 7.66 -24.93 -65.85
N PHE A 5 7.57 -23.64 -66.19
CA PHE A 5 6.34 -22.86 -66.04
C PHE A 5 5.21 -23.38 -66.94
N ILE A 6 5.52 -23.75 -68.19
CA ILE A 6 4.54 -24.36 -69.10
C ILE A 6 4.04 -25.71 -68.55
N LEU A 7 4.94 -26.58 -68.08
CA LEU A 7 4.54 -27.88 -67.50
C LEU A 7 3.69 -27.72 -66.22
N PHE A 8 4.06 -26.78 -65.35
CA PHE A 8 3.26 -26.44 -64.17
C PHE A 8 1.88 -25.90 -64.56
N TRP A 9 1.83 -25.00 -65.54
CA TRP A 9 0.57 -24.43 -66.02
C TRP A 9 -0.34 -25.47 -66.69
N HIS A 10 0.23 -26.40 -67.46
CA HIS A 10 -0.51 -27.53 -68.04
C HIS A 10 -1.02 -28.51 -66.96
N GLY A 11 -0.23 -28.78 -65.92
CA GLY A 11 -0.65 -29.61 -64.79
C GLY A 11 -1.77 -28.97 -63.97
N LEU A 12 -1.63 -27.68 -63.65
CA LEU A 12 -2.62 -26.91 -62.89
C LEU A 12 -3.94 -26.78 -63.66
N THR A 13 -3.87 -26.48 -64.97
CA THR A 13 -5.08 -26.38 -65.80
C THR A 13 -5.78 -27.73 -65.97
N ALA A 14 -5.04 -28.84 -66.08
CA ALA A 14 -5.64 -30.18 -66.12
C ALA A 14 -6.34 -30.55 -64.80
N LEU A 15 -5.74 -30.20 -63.65
CA LEU A 15 -6.33 -30.42 -62.33
C LEU A 15 -7.61 -29.59 -62.14
N LEU A 16 -7.57 -28.30 -62.50
CA LEU A 16 -8.73 -27.41 -62.43
C LEU A 16 -9.86 -27.85 -63.36
N VAL A 17 -9.55 -28.33 -64.57
CA VAL A 17 -10.55 -28.91 -65.48
C VAL A 17 -11.14 -30.20 -64.92
N GLY A 18 -10.34 -31.03 -64.26
CA GLY A 18 -10.81 -32.24 -63.56
C GLY A 18 -11.80 -31.92 -62.44
N ILE A 19 -11.48 -30.94 -61.59
CA ILE A 19 -12.35 -30.51 -60.48
C ILE A 19 -13.62 -29.83 -61.01
N ALA A 20 -13.51 -28.98 -62.03
CA ALA A 20 -14.66 -28.34 -62.67
C ALA A 20 -15.62 -29.37 -63.33
N ASN A 21 -15.09 -30.40 -63.99
CA ASN A 21 -15.89 -31.47 -64.58
C ASN A 21 -16.57 -32.33 -63.49
N TRP A 22 -15.88 -32.63 -62.40
CA TRP A 22 -16.47 -33.37 -61.27
C TRP A 22 -17.61 -32.58 -60.61
N PHE A 23 -17.43 -31.29 -60.39
CA PHE A 23 -18.41 -30.43 -59.73
C PHE A 23 -19.66 -30.19 -60.59
N THR A 24 -19.49 -30.04 -61.91
CA THR A 24 -20.63 -29.90 -62.84
C THR A 24 -21.45 -31.18 -63.00
N VAL A 25 -20.84 -32.35 -62.76
CA VAL A 25 -21.55 -33.63 -62.65
C VAL A 25 -22.37 -33.72 -61.35
N ILE A 26 -21.83 -33.24 -60.22
CA ILE A 26 -22.55 -33.20 -58.92
C ILE A 26 -23.77 -32.29 -58.99
N LEU A 27 -23.67 -31.14 -59.66
CA LEU A 27 -24.80 -30.21 -59.84
C LEU A 27 -25.78 -30.63 -60.94
N GLY A 28 -25.63 -31.81 -61.54
CA GLY A 28 -26.56 -32.35 -62.53
C GLY A 28 -26.57 -31.64 -63.89
N MET A 29 -25.55 -30.83 -64.18
CA MET A 29 -25.45 -30.06 -65.44
C MET A 29 -25.05 -30.97 -66.61
N ARG A 30 -26.01 -31.72 -67.16
CA ARG A 30 -25.80 -32.72 -68.24
C ARG A 30 -26.07 -32.21 -69.66
N ASP A 31 -26.31 -30.91 -69.85
CA ASP A 31 -26.55 -30.36 -71.18
C ASP A 31 -25.25 -30.30 -72.02
N ASP A 32 -25.25 -31.03 -73.14
CA ASP A 32 -24.13 -31.12 -74.09
C ASP A 32 -24.22 -30.12 -75.25
N SER A 33 -25.20 -29.22 -75.22
CA SER A 33 -25.26 -28.05 -76.09
C SER A 33 -24.00 -27.19 -75.98
N LYS A 34 -23.70 -26.39 -77.02
CA LYS A 34 -22.57 -25.43 -76.97
C LYS A 34 -22.69 -24.48 -75.77
N TYR A 35 -23.92 -24.11 -75.40
CA TYR A 35 -24.19 -23.24 -74.26
C TYR A 35 -23.95 -23.95 -72.92
N GLY A 36 -24.43 -25.18 -72.77
CA GLY A 36 -24.18 -25.99 -71.56
C GLY A 36 -22.70 -26.25 -71.29
N LYS A 37 -21.90 -26.44 -72.35
CA LYS A 37 -20.42 -26.56 -72.24
C LYS A 37 -19.75 -25.24 -71.82
N PHE A 38 -20.24 -24.11 -72.31
CA PHE A 38 -19.73 -22.79 -71.92
C PHE A 38 -20.06 -22.48 -70.45
N LEU A 39 -21.31 -22.69 -70.04
CA LEU A 39 -21.76 -22.42 -68.68
C LEU A 39 -21.00 -23.25 -67.63
N ARG A 40 -20.75 -24.54 -67.92
CA ARG A 40 -19.94 -25.42 -67.07
C ARG A 40 -18.52 -24.90 -66.85
N ARG A 41 -17.88 -24.35 -67.90
CA ARG A 41 -16.54 -23.75 -67.78
C ARG A 41 -16.54 -22.50 -66.92
N VAL A 42 -17.55 -21.64 -67.06
CA VAL A 42 -17.65 -20.41 -66.27
C VAL A 42 -17.87 -20.74 -64.79
N VAL A 43 -18.85 -21.59 -64.47
CA VAL A 43 -19.14 -21.99 -63.08
C VAL A 43 -17.95 -22.69 -62.43
N GLY A 44 -17.31 -23.63 -63.14
CA GLY A 44 -16.12 -24.31 -62.65
C GLY A 44 -14.94 -23.36 -62.40
N SER A 45 -14.75 -22.36 -63.26
CA SER A 45 -13.68 -21.35 -63.09
C SER A 45 -13.95 -20.43 -61.89
N CYS A 46 -15.20 -20.01 -61.68
CA CYS A 46 -15.58 -19.22 -60.50
C CYS A 46 -15.35 -20.00 -59.21
N PHE A 47 -15.72 -21.29 -59.17
CA PHE A 47 -15.50 -22.13 -58.01
C PHE A 47 -14.00 -22.33 -57.71
N ALA A 48 -13.19 -22.58 -58.75
CA ALA A 48 -11.73 -22.66 -58.61
C ALA A 48 -11.14 -21.37 -58.02
N PHE A 49 -11.61 -20.20 -58.47
CA PHE A 49 -11.17 -18.92 -57.93
C PHE A 49 -11.54 -18.76 -56.45
N ILE A 50 -12.77 -19.14 -56.06
CA ILE A 50 -13.22 -19.12 -54.67
C ILE A 50 -12.34 -20.03 -53.79
N MET A 51 -11.99 -21.23 -54.26
CA MET A 51 -11.12 -22.15 -53.53
C MET A 51 -9.70 -21.60 -53.33
N ILE A 52 -9.17 -20.85 -54.31
CA ILE A 52 -7.88 -20.16 -54.18
C ILE A 52 -7.95 -19.07 -53.11
N VAL A 53 -9.05 -18.29 -53.07
CA VAL A 53 -9.26 -17.27 -52.03
C VAL A 53 -9.33 -17.91 -50.64
N PHE A 54 -10.04 -19.02 -50.49
CA PHE A 54 -10.07 -19.77 -49.22
C PHE A 54 -8.69 -20.31 -48.81
N ALA A 55 -7.91 -20.83 -49.76
CA ALA A 55 -6.56 -21.30 -49.48
C ALA A 55 -5.62 -20.17 -49.05
N ALA A 56 -5.73 -18.99 -49.68
CA ALA A 56 -4.97 -17.80 -49.30
C ALA A 56 -5.36 -17.30 -47.90
N ALA A 57 -6.66 -17.26 -47.59
CA ALA A 57 -7.14 -16.88 -46.26
C ALA A 57 -6.68 -17.86 -45.17
N ALA A 58 -6.76 -19.18 -45.44
CA ALA A 58 -6.25 -20.20 -44.54
C ALA A 58 -4.74 -20.10 -44.35
N GLY A 59 -3.99 -19.81 -45.41
CA GLY A 59 -2.55 -19.56 -45.34
C GLY A 59 -2.20 -18.32 -44.51
N SER A 60 -2.95 -17.22 -44.66
CA SER A 60 -2.79 -16.01 -43.85
C SER A 60 -3.04 -16.29 -42.36
N ALA A 61 -4.14 -16.98 -42.04
CA ALA A 61 -4.47 -17.35 -40.67
C ALA A 61 -3.43 -18.29 -40.05
N LEU A 62 -2.85 -19.21 -40.84
CA LEU A 62 -1.75 -20.07 -40.37
C LEU A 62 -0.48 -19.24 -40.11
N CYS A 63 -0.15 -18.30 -40.99
CA CYS A 63 1.00 -17.40 -40.79
C CYS A 63 0.82 -16.52 -39.55
N GLU A 64 -0.36 -15.97 -39.31
CA GLU A 64 -0.69 -15.23 -38.09
C GLU A 64 -0.55 -16.12 -36.85
N ALA A 65 -1.12 -17.33 -36.87
CA ALA A 65 -1.01 -18.25 -35.74
C ALA A 65 0.44 -18.67 -35.43
N VAL A 66 1.28 -18.84 -36.46
CA VAL A 66 2.71 -19.14 -36.30
C VAL A 66 3.49 -17.91 -35.82
N TYR A 67 3.15 -16.73 -36.33
CA TYR A 67 3.76 -15.46 -35.89
C TYR A 67 3.46 -15.22 -34.40
N ASP A 68 2.19 -15.34 -33.99
CA ASP A 68 1.78 -15.22 -32.59
C ASP A 68 2.47 -16.27 -31.70
N ALA A 69 2.56 -17.53 -32.14
CA ALA A 69 3.24 -18.57 -31.38
C ALA A 69 4.75 -18.30 -31.18
N LEU A 70 5.41 -17.73 -32.20
CA LEU A 70 6.83 -17.35 -32.11
C LEU A 70 7.05 -16.04 -31.33
N GLU A 71 6.08 -15.12 -31.37
CA GLU A 71 6.14 -13.85 -30.64
C GLU A 71 5.88 -14.05 -29.14
N ILE A 72 4.98 -14.98 -28.76
CA ILE A 72 4.76 -15.41 -27.37
C ILE A 72 6.04 -15.97 -26.74
N ASP A 73 6.80 -16.79 -27.46
CA ASP A 73 8.06 -17.39 -26.94
C ASP A 73 9.16 -16.34 -26.72
N LYS A 74 9.08 -15.21 -27.44
CA LYS A 74 10.02 -14.09 -27.36
C LYS A 74 9.64 -13.06 -26.28
N TYR A 75 8.37 -13.02 -25.87
CA TYR A 75 7.80 -12.13 -24.84
C TYR A 75 7.58 -12.79 -23.48
N LEU A 76 7.94 -14.07 -23.31
CA LEU A 76 8.27 -14.67 -22.00
C LEU A 76 9.59 -14.10 -21.42
N ASP A 77 9.81 -12.81 -21.66
CA ASP A 77 10.84 -11.96 -21.07
C ASP A 77 10.36 -11.59 -19.66
N ASP A 78 11.26 -11.55 -18.68
CA ASP A 78 11.05 -11.49 -17.21
C ASP A 78 10.16 -10.31 -16.70
N SER A 79 9.59 -9.51 -17.60
CA SER A 79 8.69 -8.36 -17.43
C SER A 79 7.31 -8.65 -16.82
N TYR A 80 6.88 -9.91 -16.74
CA TYR A 80 5.58 -10.29 -16.15
C TYR A 80 5.67 -10.74 -14.68
N TYR A 81 6.89 -10.88 -14.15
CA TYR A 81 7.09 -11.18 -12.75
C TYR A 81 7.24 -9.88 -11.96
N ASP A 82 6.61 -9.80 -10.80
CA ASP A 82 7.02 -8.87 -9.77
C ASP A 82 8.37 -9.34 -9.22
N GLN A 83 9.38 -8.47 -9.31
CA GLN A 83 10.76 -8.79 -9.00
C GLN A 83 11.15 -8.11 -7.70
N GLN A 84 11.62 -8.89 -6.73
CA GLN A 84 12.19 -8.36 -5.51
C GLN A 84 13.69 -8.58 -5.48
N TYR A 85 14.44 -7.47 -5.48
CA TYR A 85 15.89 -7.50 -5.29
C TYR A 85 16.24 -8.06 -3.90
N LEU A 86 17.09 -9.09 -3.84
CA LEU A 86 17.58 -9.69 -2.60
C LEU A 86 19.01 -9.27 -2.32
N SER A 87 19.89 -9.42 -3.32
CA SER A 87 21.28 -9.00 -3.29
C SER A 87 21.85 -8.90 -4.70
N ARG A 88 23.13 -8.51 -4.81
CA ARG A 88 23.84 -8.50 -6.10
C ARG A 88 23.90 -9.87 -6.79
N ASN A 89 23.63 -10.96 -6.07
CA ASN A 89 23.82 -12.33 -6.54
C ASN A 89 22.51 -13.11 -6.66
N ALA A 90 21.38 -12.57 -6.16
CA ALA A 90 20.11 -13.28 -6.14
C ALA A 90 18.92 -12.32 -6.28
N MET A 91 17.88 -12.79 -6.97
CA MET A 91 16.63 -12.07 -7.18
C MET A 91 15.44 -13.02 -7.02
N PHE A 92 14.38 -12.51 -6.41
CA PHE A 92 13.13 -13.24 -6.26
C PHE A 92 12.13 -12.78 -7.31
N TYR A 93 11.44 -13.73 -7.91
CA TYR A 93 10.43 -13.51 -8.96
C TYR A 93 9.12 -14.13 -8.50
N ILE A 94 8.02 -13.40 -8.60
CA ILE A 94 6.68 -13.94 -8.37
C ILE A 94 5.70 -13.36 -9.37
N LYS A 95 4.78 -14.17 -9.87
CA LYS A 95 3.70 -13.75 -10.77
C LYS A 95 2.37 -13.96 -10.07
N TYR A 96 1.44 -13.05 -10.29
CA TYR A 96 0.13 -13.12 -9.65
C TYR A 96 -0.58 -14.45 -9.98
N GLY A 97 -0.93 -15.21 -8.95
CA GLY A 97 -1.58 -16.53 -9.08
C GLY A 97 -0.62 -17.69 -9.38
N GLU A 98 0.68 -17.46 -9.44
CA GLU A 98 1.70 -18.49 -9.66
C GLU A 98 2.72 -18.54 -8.51
N ASP A 99 3.48 -19.62 -8.47
CA ASP A 99 4.51 -19.82 -7.46
C ASP A 99 5.78 -19.06 -7.84
N GLY A 100 6.31 -18.31 -6.88
CA GLY A 100 7.56 -17.61 -7.02
C GLY A 100 8.79 -18.53 -6.96
N PHE A 101 9.90 -18.00 -7.43
CA PHE A 101 11.19 -18.69 -7.44
C PHE A 101 12.35 -17.71 -7.21
N VAL A 102 13.49 -18.24 -6.78
CA VAL A 102 14.73 -17.48 -6.58
C VAL A 102 15.73 -17.87 -7.65
N LYS A 103 16.24 -16.86 -8.37
CA LYS A 103 17.25 -17.02 -9.42
C LYS A 103 18.53 -16.32 -9.02
N THR A 104 19.66 -16.97 -9.26
CA THR A 104 20.99 -16.39 -9.05
C THR A 104 21.43 -15.60 -10.29
N VAL A 105 22.48 -14.78 -10.15
CA VAL A 105 23.08 -14.05 -11.28
C VAL A 105 23.59 -14.99 -12.38
N ASP A 106 24.00 -16.20 -12.02
CA ASP A 106 24.45 -17.23 -12.97
C ASP A 106 23.29 -17.82 -13.78
N GLY A 107 22.05 -17.41 -13.50
CA GLY A 107 20.84 -17.86 -14.17
C GLY A 107 20.23 -19.12 -13.57
N GLU A 108 20.83 -19.69 -12.53
CA GLU A 108 20.35 -20.90 -11.85
C GLU A 108 19.17 -20.57 -10.92
N THR A 109 18.06 -21.30 -11.12
CA THR A 109 16.93 -21.29 -10.19
C THR A 109 17.21 -22.22 -9.02
N THR A 110 17.24 -21.67 -7.81
CA THR A 110 17.67 -22.37 -6.59
C THR A 110 16.50 -22.86 -5.74
N ILE A 111 15.39 -22.10 -5.72
CA ILE A 111 14.18 -22.42 -4.96
C ILE A 111 12.98 -22.10 -5.84
N THR A 112 11.97 -22.98 -5.83
CA THR A 112 10.69 -22.83 -6.52
C THR A 112 9.54 -23.10 -5.54
N GLY A 113 8.30 -22.84 -5.96
CA GLY A 113 7.12 -23.14 -5.13
C GLY A 113 6.85 -22.10 -4.04
N ILE A 114 7.43 -20.89 -4.14
CA ILE A 114 7.36 -19.88 -3.08
C ILE A 114 6.07 -19.07 -3.20
N LYS A 115 5.22 -19.07 -2.17
CA LYS A 115 3.99 -18.25 -2.16
C LYS A 115 4.25 -16.79 -1.80
N TRP A 116 5.19 -16.55 -0.89
CA TRP A 116 5.59 -15.21 -0.46
C TRP A 116 6.95 -15.26 0.23
N ILE A 117 7.61 -14.09 0.32
CA ILE A 117 8.85 -13.90 1.07
C ILE A 117 8.72 -12.73 2.04
N ALA A 118 9.47 -12.77 3.14
CA ALA A 118 9.63 -11.67 4.09
C ALA A 118 11.11 -11.44 4.37
N LYS A 119 11.59 -10.23 4.05
CA LYS A 119 13.00 -9.87 4.20
C LYS A 119 13.36 -9.68 5.68
N PRO A 120 14.60 -10.03 6.07
CA PRO A 120 15.07 -9.79 7.43
C PRO A 120 15.14 -8.31 7.76
N LEU A 121 15.10 -7.98 9.05
CA LEU A 121 15.41 -6.64 9.53
C LEU A 121 16.92 -6.44 9.63
N GLY A 122 17.36 -5.21 9.37
CA GLY A 122 18.76 -4.84 9.45
C GLY A 122 19.66 -5.62 8.48
N MET A 123 20.77 -6.16 9.00
CA MET A 123 21.85 -6.75 8.21
C MET A 123 21.78 -8.28 8.11
N ASP A 124 20.75 -8.90 8.66
CA ASP A 124 20.61 -10.36 8.65
C ASP A 124 20.48 -10.92 7.22
N SER A 125 20.99 -12.14 7.02
CA SER A 125 21.15 -12.72 5.69
C SER A 125 19.98 -13.60 5.24
N LEU A 126 19.13 -14.05 6.17
CA LEU A 126 18.11 -15.05 5.90
C LEU A 126 16.75 -14.42 5.64
N VAL A 127 16.13 -14.81 4.52
CA VAL A 127 14.79 -14.41 4.11
C VAL A 127 13.83 -15.52 4.47
N CYS A 128 12.75 -15.17 5.19
CA CYS A 128 11.67 -16.09 5.47
C CYS A 128 10.85 -16.29 4.20
N TYR A 129 10.44 -17.52 3.92
CA TYR A 129 9.57 -17.84 2.79
C TYR A 129 8.58 -18.93 3.14
N SER A 130 7.47 -18.98 2.41
CA SER A 130 6.47 -20.04 2.53
C SER A 130 6.30 -20.80 1.23
N ASP A 131 6.13 -22.12 1.32
CA ASP A 131 5.73 -22.99 0.21
C ASP A 131 4.20 -23.16 0.11
N GLY A 132 3.45 -22.52 1.00
CA GLY A 132 1.99 -22.60 1.10
C GLY A 132 1.48 -23.50 2.21
N GLU A 133 2.32 -24.40 2.74
CA GLU A 133 1.98 -25.24 3.90
C GLU A 133 2.84 -24.88 5.11
N LYS A 134 4.15 -24.73 4.89
CA LYS A 134 5.13 -24.46 5.93
C LYS A 134 6.00 -23.26 5.54
N ARG A 135 6.84 -22.85 6.48
CA ARG A 135 7.78 -21.75 6.34
C ARG A 135 9.20 -22.21 6.63
N GLY A 136 10.13 -21.64 5.86
CA GLY A 136 11.56 -21.90 5.94
C GLY A 136 12.36 -20.64 5.67
N TYR A 137 13.67 -20.81 5.51
CA TYR A 137 14.61 -19.70 5.30
C TYR A 137 15.65 -20.00 4.23
N PHE A 138 15.97 -18.98 3.44
CA PHE A 138 17.04 -19.05 2.45
C PHE A 138 17.97 -17.84 2.55
N ASN A 139 19.21 -17.99 2.09
CA ASN A 139 20.21 -16.96 2.18
C ASN A 139 20.08 -15.96 1.01
N LYS A 140 19.84 -14.69 1.32
CA LYS A 140 19.63 -13.64 0.32
C LYS A 140 20.85 -13.33 -0.56
N PHE A 141 22.05 -13.69 -0.11
CA PHE A 141 23.31 -13.47 -0.84
C PHE A 141 23.68 -14.60 -1.80
N THR A 142 23.16 -15.80 -1.59
CA THR A 142 23.45 -16.97 -2.44
C THR A 142 22.22 -17.49 -3.17
N GLY A 143 21.01 -17.11 -2.73
CA GLY A 143 19.75 -17.70 -3.18
C GLY A 143 19.48 -19.11 -2.64
N GLN A 144 20.44 -19.71 -1.95
CA GLN A 144 20.37 -21.11 -1.54
C GLN A 144 19.49 -21.31 -0.31
N PRO A 145 18.70 -22.40 -0.25
CA PRO A 145 17.93 -22.74 0.95
C PRO A 145 18.87 -23.09 2.10
N VAL A 146 18.56 -22.58 3.30
CA VAL A 146 19.35 -22.85 4.52
C VAL A 146 18.55 -23.70 5.49
N ILE A 147 17.28 -23.32 5.71
CA ILE A 147 16.34 -24.05 6.55
C ILE A 147 15.15 -24.39 5.67
N LYS A 148 14.92 -25.69 5.45
CA LYS A 148 13.77 -26.14 4.64
C LYS A 148 12.45 -25.79 5.34
N PRO A 149 11.34 -25.66 4.60
CA PRO A 149 10.05 -25.39 5.20
C PRO A 149 9.67 -26.50 6.16
N GLN A 150 9.44 -26.16 7.42
CA GLN A 150 9.05 -27.11 8.46
C GLN A 150 8.17 -26.49 9.56
N TYR A 151 8.17 -25.16 9.68
CA TYR A 151 7.41 -24.43 10.69
C TYR A 151 6.06 -23.99 10.17
N ASP A 152 5.01 -24.06 10.99
CA ASP A 152 3.68 -23.52 10.63
C ASP A 152 3.73 -21.99 10.53
N HIS A 153 4.36 -21.36 11.52
CA HIS A 153 4.64 -19.93 11.55
C HIS A 153 6.11 -19.67 11.80
N ALA A 154 6.61 -18.60 11.21
CA ALA A 154 8.01 -18.21 11.22
C ALA A 154 8.06 -16.70 10.98
N TRP A 155 8.88 -16.01 11.75
CA TRP A 155 9.07 -14.57 11.69
C TRP A 155 10.41 -14.24 11.02
N VAL A 156 10.56 -12.98 10.62
CA VAL A 156 11.78 -12.49 9.98
C VAL A 156 12.98 -12.57 10.93
N PHE A 157 14.16 -12.84 10.38
CA PHE A 157 15.40 -12.71 11.15
C PHE A 157 15.64 -11.24 11.52
N SER A 158 16.04 -11.02 12.76
CA SER A 158 16.48 -9.74 13.30
C SER A 158 17.45 -9.97 14.47
N ASP A 159 18.47 -9.14 14.58
CA ASP A 159 19.54 -9.26 15.57
C ASP A 159 20.17 -10.68 15.65
N GLY A 160 20.18 -11.38 14.52
CA GLY A 160 20.75 -12.73 14.36
C GLY A 160 19.82 -13.89 14.76
N LEU A 161 18.58 -13.62 15.18
CA LEU A 161 17.61 -14.62 15.62
C LEU A 161 16.29 -14.48 14.87
N ALA A 162 15.52 -15.58 14.79
CA ALA A 162 14.14 -15.56 14.32
C ALA A 162 13.26 -16.38 15.24
N ALA A 163 12.03 -15.92 15.48
CA ALA A 163 11.01 -16.73 16.13
C ALA A 163 10.42 -17.73 15.12
N VAL A 164 10.06 -18.90 15.62
CA VAL A 164 9.35 -19.96 14.90
C VAL A 164 8.29 -20.57 15.81
N ASP A 165 7.18 -20.95 15.22
CA ASP A 165 6.16 -21.80 15.83
C ASP A 165 6.49 -23.25 15.54
N ASP A 166 6.84 -23.97 16.60
CA ASP A 166 7.20 -25.38 16.56
C ASP A 166 6.25 -26.15 17.49
N ASP A 167 5.23 -26.76 16.89
CA ASP A 167 4.13 -27.46 17.56
C ASP A 167 3.31 -26.59 18.55
N GLY A 168 3.01 -25.34 18.17
CA GLY A 168 2.21 -24.42 18.97
C GLY A 168 2.99 -23.66 20.04
N TRP A 169 4.32 -23.79 20.05
CA TRP A 169 5.22 -23.12 20.98
C TRP A 169 6.20 -22.23 20.25
N ILE A 170 6.33 -20.99 20.72
CA ILE A 170 7.32 -20.05 20.20
C ILE A 170 8.71 -20.44 20.68
N LYS A 171 9.61 -20.64 19.72
CA LYS A 171 11.05 -20.85 19.94
C LYS A 171 11.83 -19.85 19.10
N PHE A 172 13.06 -19.54 19.51
CA PHE A 172 13.96 -18.71 18.71
C PHE A 172 15.14 -19.53 18.20
N ILE A 173 15.39 -19.41 16.91
CA ILE A 173 16.43 -20.11 16.18
C ILE A 173 17.53 -19.16 15.73
N ASP A 174 18.75 -19.68 15.62
CA ASP A 174 19.85 -19.01 14.95
C ASP A 174 19.82 -19.25 13.43
N ALA A 175 20.75 -18.62 12.70
CA ALA A 175 20.86 -18.75 11.24
C ALA A 175 21.20 -20.17 10.74
N THR A 176 21.55 -21.11 11.62
CA THR A 176 21.74 -22.53 11.28
C THR A 176 20.45 -23.34 11.44
N GLY A 177 19.41 -22.74 12.02
CA GLY A 177 18.15 -23.40 12.37
C GLY A 177 18.17 -24.06 13.74
N LYS A 178 19.22 -23.84 14.54
CA LYS A 178 19.30 -24.40 15.90
C LYS A 178 18.50 -23.53 16.85
N VAL A 179 17.66 -24.17 17.67
CA VAL A 179 16.96 -23.49 18.77
C VAL A 179 17.98 -23.02 19.82
N VAL A 180 17.97 -21.71 20.09
CA VAL A 180 18.85 -21.07 21.08
C VAL A 180 18.09 -20.49 22.26
N ILE A 181 16.79 -20.19 22.10
CA ILE A 181 15.91 -19.76 23.20
C ILE A 181 14.60 -20.54 23.09
N ASP A 182 14.18 -21.13 24.21
CA ASP A 182 12.89 -21.80 24.37
C ASP A 182 12.18 -21.22 25.60
N PRO A 183 11.40 -20.14 25.43
CA PRO A 183 10.71 -19.46 26.53
C PRO A 183 9.45 -20.20 26.99
N LYS A 184 9.03 -21.26 26.29
CA LYS A 184 7.77 -22.00 26.53
C LYS A 184 6.54 -21.09 26.51
N ILE A 185 6.43 -20.27 25.47
CA ILE A 185 5.30 -19.37 25.25
C ILE A 185 4.39 -19.98 24.19
N PRO A 186 3.07 -20.10 24.43
CA PRO A 186 2.15 -20.59 23.42
C PRO A 186 2.06 -19.61 22.23
N TYR A 187 1.98 -20.15 21.02
CA TYR A 187 1.67 -19.35 19.84
C TYR A 187 0.30 -18.68 19.98
N ILE A 188 0.22 -17.42 19.53
CA ILE A 188 -1.01 -16.63 19.52
C ILE A 188 -1.32 -16.29 18.06
N PRO A 189 -2.45 -16.75 17.51
CA PRO A 189 -2.94 -16.28 16.22
C PRO A 189 -3.05 -14.75 16.20
N ASP A 190 -2.66 -14.14 15.08
CA ASP A 190 -2.71 -12.68 14.87
C ASP A 190 -1.76 -11.84 15.74
N CYS A 191 -0.87 -12.46 16.51
CA CYS A 191 0.20 -11.74 17.22
C CYS A 191 1.45 -11.62 16.33
N GLU A 192 1.68 -10.44 15.77
CA GLU A 192 2.81 -10.17 14.85
C GLU A 192 4.14 -9.87 15.58
N GLY A 193 4.20 -10.02 16.91
CA GLY A 193 5.21 -9.37 17.76
C GLY A 193 6.52 -10.10 18.05
N TYR A 194 6.75 -11.33 17.56
CA TYR A 194 7.94 -12.13 17.94
C TYR A 194 9.19 -11.81 17.11
N VAL A 195 9.53 -10.53 17.00
CA VAL A 195 10.71 -10.04 16.29
C VAL A 195 11.63 -9.32 17.26
N PHE A 196 12.94 -9.55 17.13
CA PHE A 196 13.92 -8.80 17.91
C PHE A 196 14.08 -7.38 17.35
N HIS A 197 14.10 -6.40 18.24
CA HIS A 197 14.48 -5.02 17.93
C HIS A 197 15.49 -4.58 18.98
N ASN A 198 16.65 -4.06 18.57
CA ASN A 198 17.66 -3.58 19.51
C ASN A 198 18.07 -4.63 20.57
N ASN A 199 18.17 -5.90 20.19
CA ASN A 199 18.45 -7.09 21.02
C ASN A 199 17.37 -7.50 22.03
N LEU A 200 16.16 -6.95 21.92
CA LEU A 200 15.03 -7.32 22.79
C LEU A 200 13.84 -7.79 21.95
N CYS A 201 13.09 -8.75 22.47
CA CYS A 201 11.87 -9.25 21.83
C CYS A 201 10.70 -9.15 22.79
N VAL A 202 9.54 -8.73 22.28
CA VAL A 202 8.29 -8.66 23.04
C VAL A 202 7.71 -10.06 23.15
N ILE A 203 7.25 -10.40 24.34
CA ILE A 203 6.62 -11.68 24.65
C ILE A 203 5.33 -11.46 25.43
N SER A 204 4.41 -12.41 25.32
CA SER A 204 3.15 -12.42 26.05
C SER A 204 3.22 -13.24 27.35
N ASN A 205 2.27 -13.02 28.25
CA ASN A 205 1.97 -13.93 29.35
C ASN A 205 1.12 -15.13 28.87
N ASP A 206 0.93 -16.13 29.73
CA ASP A 206 0.10 -17.32 29.44
C ASP A 206 -1.36 -16.99 29.09
N ARG A 207 -1.87 -15.85 29.58
CA ARG A 207 -3.24 -15.37 29.30
C ARG A 207 -3.35 -14.56 28.01
N LEU A 208 -2.22 -14.26 27.38
CA LEU A 208 -2.13 -13.56 26.10
C LEU A 208 -2.70 -12.13 26.13
N ASP A 209 -2.77 -11.53 27.33
CA ASP A 209 -3.37 -10.20 27.56
C ASP A 209 -2.39 -9.19 28.14
N ARG A 210 -1.15 -9.62 28.46
CA ARG A 210 -0.07 -8.75 28.91
C ARG A 210 1.23 -9.08 28.21
N PHE A 211 2.04 -8.05 28.03
CA PHE A 211 3.29 -8.09 27.30
C PHE A 211 4.47 -7.74 28.22
N GLY A 212 5.57 -8.44 28.00
CA GLY A 212 6.86 -8.26 28.63
C GLY A 212 7.96 -8.35 27.57
N MET A 213 9.21 -8.45 27.99
CA MET A 213 10.34 -8.49 27.07
C MET A 213 11.41 -9.47 27.55
N ILE A 214 12.06 -10.12 26.58
CA ILE A 214 13.24 -10.95 26.79
C ILE A 214 14.43 -10.39 26.02
N ASP A 215 15.64 -10.69 26.49
CA ASP A 215 16.87 -10.45 25.75
C ASP A 215 17.22 -11.60 24.79
N LYS A 216 18.28 -11.41 24.00
CA LYS A 216 18.82 -12.41 23.06
C LYS A 216 19.37 -13.69 23.69
N HIS A 217 19.37 -13.78 25.02
CA HIS A 217 19.74 -14.98 25.77
C HIS A 217 18.52 -15.65 26.42
N GLY A 218 17.31 -15.13 26.15
CA GLY A 218 16.06 -15.63 26.72
C GLY A 218 15.82 -15.19 28.16
N LYS A 219 16.61 -14.25 28.68
CA LYS A 219 16.38 -13.72 30.02
C LYS A 219 15.27 -12.68 29.99
N LEU A 220 14.31 -12.83 30.89
CA LEU A 220 13.25 -11.84 31.09
C LEU A 220 13.83 -10.51 31.59
N VAL A 221 13.65 -9.45 30.80
CA VAL A 221 14.08 -8.08 31.14
C VAL A 221 12.92 -7.21 31.59
N LEU A 222 11.71 -7.43 31.05
CA LEU A 222 10.47 -6.85 31.55
C LEU A 222 9.44 -7.95 31.77
N LYS A 223 8.78 -7.94 32.92
CA LYS A 223 7.72 -8.89 33.22
C LYS A 223 6.49 -8.65 32.33
N PRO A 224 5.75 -9.70 31.95
CA PRO A 224 4.51 -9.57 31.20
C PRO A 224 3.36 -8.96 32.01
N GLU A 225 3.42 -7.65 32.26
CA GLU A 225 2.47 -6.90 33.09
C GLU A 225 1.87 -5.69 32.35
N TYR A 226 2.32 -5.42 31.12
CA TYR A 226 1.95 -4.25 30.33
C TYR A 226 0.87 -4.56 29.28
N PHE A 227 0.03 -3.59 28.92
CA PHE A 227 -1.02 -3.77 27.92
C PHE A 227 -0.48 -3.74 26.49
N SER A 228 0.57 -2.98 26.22
CA SER A 228 1.27 -3.03 24.94
C SER A 228 2.73 -2.60 25.09
N ILE A 229 3.59 -3.20 24.27
CA ILE A 229 5.00 -2.83 24.14
C ILE A 229 5.31 -2.91 22.64
N PHE A 230 5.81 -1.83 22.06
CA PHE A 230 6.19 -1.83 20.65
C PHE A 230 7.42 -0.95 20.40
N PRO A 231 8.26 -1.34 19.42
CA PRO A 231 9.45 -0.58 19.06
C PRO A 231 9.07 0.68 18.28
N SER A 232 9.80 1.77 18.51
CA SER A 232 9.75 2.99 17.72
C SER A 232 11.18 3.48 17.48
N GLY A 233 11.74 3.08 16.34
CA GLY A 233 13.16 3.24 16.05
C GLY A 233 14.04 2.51 17.09
N LYS A 234 14.86 3.27 17.82
CA LYS A 234 15.72 2.75 18.90
C LYS A 234 15.05 2.74 20.29
N TYR A 235 13.81 3.22 20.37
CA TYR A 235 13.07 3.35 21.62
C TYR A 235 11.96 2.31 21.71
N TRP A 236 11.39 2.20 22.91
CA TRP A 236 10.25 1.37 23.21
C TRP A 236 9.14 2.23 23.81
N ILE A 237 7.94 2.09 23.28
CA ILE A 237 6.74 2.68 23.87
C ILE A 237 6.04 1.57 24.65
N VAL A 238 5.81 1.84 25.94
CA VAL A 238 5.21 0.87 26.87
C VAL A 238 3.94 1.47 27.46
N ASP A 239 2.85 0.70 27.40
CA ASP A 239 1.54 1.07 27.93
C ASP A 239 1.21 0.22 29.15
N ASN A 240 0.98 0.85 30.30
CA ASN A 240 0.60 0.15 31.54
C ASN A 240 -0.92 0.14 31.79
N GLY A 241 -1.73 0.66 30.87
CA GLY A 241 -3.19 0.82 30.98
C GLY A 241 -3.64 2.16 31.55
N ASP A 242 -2.79 2.82 32.33
CA ASP A 242 -3.05 4.17 32.87
C ASP A 242 -2.41 5.27 32.02
N GLY A 243 -1.33 4.95 31.32
CA GLY A 243 -0.57 5.86 30.46
C GLY A 243 0.56 5.16 29.74
N LYS A 244 1.33 5.94 28.97
CA LYS A 244 2.43 5.46 28.15
C LYS A 244 3.75 6.06 28.60
N CYS A 245 4.84 5.31 28.46
CA CYS A 245 6.19 5.80 28.69
C CYS A 245 7.10 5.50 27.49
N VAL A 246 8.27 6.14 27.46
CA VAL A 246 9.31 5.87 26.46
C VAL A 246 10.54 5.36 27.18
N LEU A 247 11.01 4.19 26.79
CA LEU A 247 12.28 3.61 27.23
C LEU A 247 13.30 3.64 26.09
N ASP A 248 14.58 3.78 26.44
CA ASP A 248 15.66 3.57 25.48
C ASP A 248 15.93 2.06 25.26
N SER A 249 16.88 1.74 24.39
CA SER A 249 17.28 0.34 24.11
C SER A 249 17.92 -0.38 25.29
N ALA A 250 18.39 0.36 26.31
CA ALA A 250 18.91 -0.19 27.57
C ALA A 250 17.83 -0.23 28.66
N LEU A 251 16.57 0.07 28.31
CA LEU A 251 15.41 0.13 29.19
C LEU A 251 15.48 1.24 30.26
N ASN A 252 16.29 2.28 30.05
CA ASN A 252 16.21 3.48 30.88
C ASN A 252 14.99 4.32 30.47
N THR A 253 14.31 4.89 31.46
CA THR A 253 13.17 5.78 31.21
C THR A 253 13.63 7.10 30.60
N VAL A 254 13.21 7.36 29.37
CA VAL A 254 13.40 8.64 28.66
C VAL A 254 12.24 9.57 28.96
N ILE A 255 11.01 9.06 28.81
CA ILE A 255 9.77 9.75 29.18
C ILE A 255 9.06 8.88 30.20
N PRO A 256 8.71 9.38 31.40
CA PRO A 256 7.97 8.61 32.40
C PRO A 256 6.54 8.33 31.93
N PHE A 257 5.81 7.50 32.66
CA PHE A 257 4.40 7.24 32.34
C PHE A 257 3.59 8.53 32.40
N LEU A 258 2.97 8.87 31.27
CA LEU A 258 2.12 10.04 31.08
C LEU A 258 0.81 9.59 30.42
N LYS A 259 -0.29 10.24 30.80
CA LYS A 259 -1.56 10.02 30.12
C LYS A 259 -1.62 10.84 28.84
N GLY A 260 -1.78 10.14 27.73
CA GLY A 260 -1.83 10.76 26.42
C GLY A 260 -1.30 9.87 25.31
N TYR A 261 -1.13 10.50 24.15
CA TYR A 261 -0.53 9.89 22.98
C TYR A 261 0.95 10.27 22.89
N ILE A 262 1.82 9.29 22.62
CA ILE A 262 3.25 9.51 22.47
C ILE A 262 3.65 9.15 21.05
N TRP A 263 4.37 10.06 20.42
CA TRP A 263 4.94 9.89 19.10
C TRP A 263 6.44 10.17 19.14
N VAL A 264 7.26 9.24 18.65
CA VAL A 264 8.72 9.38 18.61
C VAL A 264 9.14 9.61 17.15
N ASN A 265 9.77 10.75 16.89
CA ASN A 265 10.39 11.09 15.61
C ASN A 265 11.92 10.98 15.70
N ASP A 266 12.58 11.16 14.56
CA ASP A 266 14.05 11.20 14.47
C ASP A 266 14.68 12.38 15.23
N ASP A 267 13.94 13.47 15.42
CA ASP A 267 14.46 14.71 16.04
C ASP A 267 13.97 14.95 17.48
N TYR A 268 12.76 14.52 17.81
CA TYR A 268 12.10 14.82 19.08
C TYR A 268 11.03 13.78 19.45
N ILE A 269 10.62 13.79 20.72
CA ILE A 269 9.48 13.02 21.21
C ILE A 269 8.32 13.99 21.44
N SER A 270 7.18 13.74 20.79
CA SER A 270 5.93 14.47 20.98
C SER A 270 5.06 13.72 21.98
N VAL A 271 4.51 14.43 22.95
CA VAL A 271 3.51 13.89 23.88
C VAL A 271 2.29 14.79 23.85
N THR A 272 1.16 14.21 23.49
CA THR A 272 -0.13 14.88 23.47
C THR A 272 -0.91 14.39 24.66
N LEU A 273 -1.03 15.25 25.66
CA LEU A 273 -1.68 14.94 26.92
C LEU A 273 -3.19 14.75 26.73
N ASP A 274 -3.85 14.13 27.72
CA ASP A 274 -5.32 13.94 27.73
C ASP A 274 -6.12 15.26 27.60
N ASN A 275 -5.51 16.40 27.93
CA ASN A 275 -6.10 17.73 27.77
C ASN A 275 -5.78 18.38 26.41
N HIS A 276 -5.31 17.59 25.44
CA HIS A 276 -4.96 17.96 24.07
C HIS A 276 -3.75 18.89 23.94
N ILE A 277 -3.06 19.21 25.03
CA ILE A 277 -1.82 20.00 24.98
C ILE A 277 -0.68 19.13 24.43
N ILE A 278 0.00 19.66 23.43
CA ILE A 278 1.17 19.03 22.81
C ILE A 278 2.44 19.55 23.49
N GLN A 279 3.25 18.64 24.00
CA GLN A 279 4.57 18.89 24.57
C GLN A 279 5.62 18.21 23.71
N ARG A 280 6.79 18.86 23.52
CA ARG A 280 7.93 18.24 22.85
C ARG A 280 9.12 18.12 23.78
N TYR A 281 9.74 16.96 23.71
CA TYR A 281 10.93 16.60 24.47
C TYR A 281 12.07 16.30 23.50
N SER A 282 13.29 16.57 23.93
CA SER A 282 14.47 16.05 23.25
C SER A 282 14.44 14.53 23.29
N LEU A 283 15.20 13.92 22.40
CA LEU A 283 15.47 12.48 22.42
C LEU A 283 16.11 11.96 23.72
N SER A 284 16.63 12.86 24.57
CA SER A 284 17.13 12.52 25.91
C SER A 284 16.08 12.70 27.02
N GLY A 285 14.83 12.99 26.68
CA GLY A 285 13.76 13.21 27.65
C GLY A 285 13.69 14.61 28.27
N LYS A 286 14.47 15.57 27.78
CA LYS A 286 14.44 16.96 28.29
C LYS A 286 13.29 17.71 27.62
N LEU A 287 12.39 18.31 28.40
CA LEU A 287 11.33 19.17 27.89
C LEU A 287 11.95 20.34 27.09
N ILE A 288 11.55 20.46 25.82
CA ILE A 288 11.94 21.55 24.92
C ILE A 288 10.94 22.68 25.06
N ASN A 289 9.65 22.36 24.93
CA ASN A 289 8.54 23.29 25.06
C ASN A 289 7.27 22.49 25.41
N ASP A 290 6.48 23.03 26.34
CA ASP A 290 5.27 22.43 26.91
C ASP A 290 3.97 22.87 26.22
N PHE A 291 4.06 23.72 25.20
CA PHE A 291 2.89 24.22 24.48
C PHE A 291 3.17 24.39 22.98
N TYR A 292 2.70 23.42 22.20
CA TYR A 292 2.61 23.51 20.74
C TYR A 292 1.16 23.57 20.27
N VAL A 293 0.93 24.33 19.20
CA VAL A 293 -0.34 24.47 18.49
C VAL A 293 -0.10 24.20 17.01
N ASN A 294 -1.09 23.62 16.34
CA ASN A 294 -1.03 23.28 14.92
C ASN A 294 -1.40 24.46 14.04
N ASP A 295 -2.39 25.26 14.45
CA ASP A 295 -2.84 26.43 13.70
C ASP A 295 -3.35 27.54 14.63
N VAL A 296 -3.38 28.77 14.10
CA VAL A 296 -4.03 29.92 14.72
C VAL A 296 -4.87 30.64 13.67
N SER A 297 -6.18 30.65 13.87
CA SER A 297 -7.12 31.24 12.92
C SER A 297 -7.85 32.44 13.52
N TYR A 298 -8.16 33.42 12.67
CA TYR A 298 -9.09 34.49 13.03
C TYR A 298 -10.51 33.93 13.13
N LEU A 299 -11.32 34.57 13.96
CA LEU A 299 -12.76 34.32 14.05
C LEU A 299 -13.50 35.53 13.48
N THR A 300 -14.50 35.26 12.65
CA THR A 300 -15.44 36.28 12.16
C THR A 300 -16.83 36.01 12.71
N TYR A 301 -17.62 37.07 12.80
CA TYR A 301 -19.03 37.00 13.14
C TYR A 301 -19.83 37.89 12.19
N GLU A 302 -21.04 37.46 11.87
CA GLU A 302 -21.98 38.21 11.06
C GLU A 302 -22.53 39.40 11.86
N THR A 303 -22.68 40.53 11.18
CA THR A 303 -23.34 41.71 11.73
C THR A 303 -24.69 41.94 11.07
N ASN A 304 -25.54 42.74 11.70
CA ASN A 304 -26.82 43.17 11.11
C ASN A 304 -26.64 44.19 9.97
N ASP A 305 -25.40 44.62 9.69
CA ASP A 305 -25.10 45.49 8.56
C ASP A 305 -25.11 44.66 7.26
N LEU A 306 -25.78 45.17 6.24
CA LEU A 306 -25.90 44.52 4.93
C LEU A 306 -25.03 45.24 3.89
N ARG A 307 -24.40 44.47 3.00
CA ARG A 307 -23.68 45.01 1.83
C ARG A 307 -24.24 44.42 0.54
N TYR A 308 -24.34 45.26 -0.48
CA TYR A 308 -24.65 44.85 -1.85
C TYR A 308 -23.35 44.62 -2.60
N ILE A 309 -23.20 43.46 -3.23
CA ILE A 309 -22.01 43.09 -3.98
C ILE A 309 -22.20 43.55 -5.43
N THR A 310 -21.24 44.27 -5.98
CA THR A 310 -21.20 44.56 -7.41
C THR A 310 -20.35 43.54 -8.14
N SER A 311 -20.97 42.82 -9.06
CA SER A 311 -20.26 41.95 -10.00
C SER A 311 -19.76 42.78 -11.18
N LYS A 312 -18.45 42.79 -11.40
CA LYS A 312 -17.82 43.48 -12.53
C LYS A 312 -17.37 42.47 -13.56
N THR A 313 -17.89 42.59 -14.78
CA THR A 313 -17.47 41.80 -15.94
C THR A 313 -16.55 42.64 -16.79
N TYR A 314 -15.44 42.08 -17.26
CA TYR A 314 -14.45 42.77 -18.09
C TYR A 314 -14.39 42.11 -19.48
N ASN A 315 -14.16 42.92 -20.51
CA ASN A 315 -13.91 42.48 -21.88
C ASN A 315 -12.51 41.87 -21.99
N ASP A 316 -12.23 41.14 -23.08
CA ASP A 316 -10.93 40.49 -23.33
C ASP A 316 -9.74 41.48 -23.41
N ASP A 317 -10.00 42.77 -23.63
CA ASP A 317 -9.01 43.85 -23.62
C ASP A 317 -8.80 44.48 -22.23
N GLY A 318 -9.46 43.96 -21.20
CA GLY A 318 -9.40 44.43 -19.82
C GLY A 318 -10.27 45.65 -19.52
N THR A 319 -11.08 46.14 -20.47
CA THR A 319 -12.04 47.22 -20.22
C THR A 319 -13.29 46.71 -19.51
N LEU A 320 -13.88 47.51 -18.62
CA LEU A 320 -15.10 47.12 -17.89
C LEU A 320 -16.27 46.98 -18.88
N ALA A 321 -16.84 45.77 -18.97
CA ALA A 321 -17.94 45.42 -19.86
C ALA A 321 -19.30 45.72 -19.23
N SER A 322 -19.47 45.35 -17.96
CA SER A 322 -20.69 45.62 -17.20
C SER A 322 -20.42 45.59 -15.70
N GLU A 323 -21.21 46.36 -14.95
CA GLU A 323 -21.27 46.29 -13.49
C GLU A 323 -22.74 46.03 -13.12
N THR A 324 -22.99 44.91 -12.44
CA THR A 324 -24.34 44.52 -12.01
C THR A 324 -24.36 44.41 -10.49
N GLU A 325 -25.21 45.21 -9.85
CA GLU A 325 -25.49 45.08 -8.42
C GLU A 325 -26.29 43.80 -8.18
N GLU A 326 -25.77 42.90 -7.35
CA GLU A 326 -26.52 41.74 -6.90
C GLU A 326 -27.72 42.19 -6.06
N THR A 327 -28.90 41.65 -6.37
CA THR A 327 -30.16 42.07 -5.73
C THR A 327 -30.32 41.55 -4.30
N ASP A 328 -29.53 40.54 -3.90
CA ASP A 328 -29.62 39.92 -2.58
C ASP A 328 -28.48 40.40 -1.68
N PRO A 329 -28.76 41.21 -0.63
CA PRO A 329 -27.74 41.74 0.25
C PRO A 329 -27.10 40.65 1.11
N GLN A 330 -25.77 40.67 1.24
CA GLN A 330 -25.02 39.75 2.09
C GLN A 330 -24.70 40.40 3.44
N PRO A 331 -24.72 39.65 4.57
CA PRO A 331 -24.30 40.18 5.85
C PRO A 331 -22.84 40.59 5.83
N VAL A 332 -22.52 41.69 6.50
CA VAL A 332 -21.14 42.14 6.69
C VAL A 332 -20.52 41.31 7.81
N GLU A 333 -19.45 40.60 7.50
CA GLU A 333 -18.62 39.94 8.50
C GLU A 333 -17.64 40.91 9.14
N ARG A 334 -17.45 40.80 10.46
CA ARG A 334 -16.41 41.53 11.20
C ARG A 334 -15.54 40.56 11.98
N MET A 335 -14.29 40.98 12.21
CA MET A 335 -13.35 40.23 13.03
C MET A 335 -13.74 40.29 14.50
N ALA A 336 -13.76 39.14 15.15
CA ALA A 336 -13.85 39.06 16.60
C ALA A 336 -12.53 39.49 17.26
N LYS A 337 -12.60 39.84 18.54
CA LYS A 337 -11.46 40.32 19.33
C LYS A 337 -10.41 39.24 19.59
N CYS A 338 -10.85 38.00 19.81
CA CYS A 338 -10.00 36.85 20.09
C CYS A 338 -9.77 36.01 18.84
N LYS A 339 -8.67 35.28 18.84
CA LYS A 339 -8.37 34.22 17.86
C LYS A 339 -8.68 32.87 18.49
N ARG A 340 -8.86 31.85 17.65
CA ARG A 340 -8.77 30.46 18.11
C ARG A 340 -7.43 29.88 17.70
N TYR A 341 -6.90 29.01 18.54
CA TYR A 341 -5.77 28.15 18.19
C TYR A 341 -6.24 26.70 18.18
N GLU A 342 -5.62 25.90 17.31
CA GLU A 342 -5.86 24.47 17.19
C GLU A 342 -4.70 23.70 17.84
N ALA A 343 -5.02 22.76 18.71
CA ALA A 343 -4.10 21.76 19.22
C ALA A 343 -4.17 20.48 18.35
N GLU A 344 -3.93 19.29 18.89
CA GLU A 344 -4.01 18.06 18.09
C GLU A 344 -5.45 17.57 17.96
N GLY A 345 -5.82 17.06 16.76
CA GLY A 345 -7.08 16.35 16.55
C GLY A 345 -8.34 17.22 16.47
N GLY A 346 -8.22 18.48 16.04
CA GLY A 346 -9.36 19.40 15.91
C GLY A 346 -9.86 19.95 17.24
N TRP A 347 -9.00 20.00 18.26
CA TRP A 347 -9.30 20.61 19.55
C TRP A 347 -8.83 22.06 19.61
N TYR A 348 -9.71 22.96 20.01
CA TYR A 348 -9.52 24.40 19.93
C TYR A 348 -9.56 25.06 21.30
N GLY A 349 -8.77 26.13 21.43
CA GLY A 349 -8.84 27.06 22.55
C GLY A 349 -8.90 28.51 22.08
N LEU A 350 -9.39 29.39 22.94
CA LEU A 350 -9.38 30.84 22.71
C LEU A 350 -8.03 31.43 23.13
N MET A 351 -7.56 32.40 22.36
CA MET A 351 -6.42 33.23 22.71
C MET A 351 -6.65 34.70 22.34
N THR A 352 -5.92 35.58 23.00
CA THR A 352 -5.93 37.00 22.68
C THR A 352 -5.27 37.26 21.31
N ALA A 353 -5.53 38.42 20.72
CA ALA A 353 -4.92 38.79 19.44
C ALA A 353 -3.38 38.83 19.48
N ASP A 354 -2.79 39.13 20.64
CA ASP A 354 -1.35 39.11 20.95
C ASP A 354 -0.80 37.71 21.30
N GLY A 355 -1.63 36.67 21.28
CA GLY A 355 -1.21 35.27 21.41
C GLY A 355 -1.20 34.70 22.83
N LYS A 356 -1.82 35.36 23.81
CA LYS A 356 -1.98 34.81 25.16
C LYS A 356 -3.16 33.84 25.20
N VAL A 357 -2.92 32.64 25.70
CA VAL A 357 -3.95 31.61 25.89
C VAL A 357 -4.99 32.11 26.90
N ILE A 358 -6.27 32.04 26.52
CA ILE A 358 -7.42 32.40 27.37
C ILE A 358 -8.06 31.13 27.91
N THR A 359 -8.27 30.13 27.06
CA THR A 359 -8.82 28.82 27.46
C THR A 359 -7.90 27.69 27.02
N PRO A 360 -7.89 26.54 27.73
CA PRO A 360 -7.27 25.33 27.22
C PRO A 360 -7.93 24.85 25.91
N PRO A 361 -7.28 23.96 25.14
CA PRO A 361 -7.83 23.39 23.93
C PRO A 361 -8.88 22.32 24.25
N SER A 362 -10.02 22.73 24.80
CA SER A 362 -11.05 21.82 25.33
C SER A 362 -12.35 21.82 24.52
N TYR A 363 -12.34 22.43 23.34
CA TYR A 363 -13.53 22.58 22.50
C TYR A 363 -13.31 21.96 21.12
N CYS A 364 -14.30 21.27 20.58
CA CYS A 364 -14.25 20.73 19.21
C CYS A 364 -14.67 21.77 18.15
N ASP A 365 -15.34 22.86 18.57
CA ASP A 365 -15.69 24.00 17.72
C ASP A 365 -15.73 25.29 18.55
N ILE A 366 -15.22 26.37 17.96
CA ILE A 366 -15.30 27.72 18.51
C ILE A 366 -15.73 28.65 17.39
N LYS A 367 -16.88 29.30 17.60
CA LYS A 367 -17.46 30.29 16.70
C LYS A 367 -17.64 31.61 17.39
N ALA A 368 -17.24 32.70 16.75
CA ALA A 368 -17.61 34.02 17.23
C ALA A 368 -19.07 34.31 16.86
N ILE A 369 -19.83 34.77 17.85
CA ILE A 369 -21.23 35.22 17.68
C ILE A 369 -21.37 36.72 17.96
N GLY A 370 -20.25 37.39 18.26
CA GLY A 370 -20.15 38.82 18.49
C GLY A 370 -18.69 39.25 18.60
N TYR A 371 -18.45 40.54 18.82
CA TYR A 371 -17.09 41.09 18.92
C TYR A 371 -16.27 40.46 20.06
N ASP A 372 -16.91 40.19 21.21
CA ASP A 372 -16.27 39.65 22.41
C ASP A 372 -17.02 38.44 22.99
N THR A 373 -17.77 37.73 22.13
CA THR A 373 -18.68 36.63 22.53
C THR A 373 -18.49 35.42 21.61
N TYR A 374 -18.29 34.24 22.22
CA TYR A 374 -17.89 33.03 21.51
C TYR A 374 -18.73 31.83 21.95
N LEU A 375 -19.33 31.13 21.00
CA LEU A 375 -19.95 29.83 21.21
C LEU A 375 -18.87 28.75 21.12
N CYS A 376 -18.64 28.06 22.23
CA CYS A 376 -17.62 27.01 22.35
C CYS A 376 -18.33 25.68 22.61
N LYS A 377 -18.14 24.70 21.72
CA LYS A 377 -18.78 23.39 21.84
C LYS A 377 -17.82 22.33 22.33
N ASP A 378 -18.30 21.45 23.19
CA ASP A 378 -17.58 20.23 23.56
C ASP A 378 -17.92 19.06 22.60
N ASN A 379 -17.31 17.91 22.84
CA ASN A 379 -17.52 16.71 22.01
C ASN A 379 -18.97 16.20 21.94
N ASN A 380 -19.83 16.57 22.88
CA ASN A 380 -21.25 16.19 22.85
C ASN A 380 -22.10 17.19 22.07
N GLU A 381 -21.46 18.15 21.40
CA GLU A 381 -22.06 19.32 20.74
C GLU A 381 -22.77 20.30 21.69
N ASP A 382 -22.62 20.12 23.00
CA ASP A 382 -23.14 21.02 24.00
C ASP A 382 -22.32 22.33 23.99
N GLY A 383 -23.02 23.44 23.85
CA GLY A 383 -22.41 24.76 23.69
C GLY A 383 -22.40 25.55 24.99
N VAL A 384 -21.26 26.16 25.32
CA VAL A 384 -21.15 27.23 26.32
C VAL A 384 -20.79 28.55 25.64
N ILE A 385 -21.38 29.64 26.11
CA ILE A 385 -21.04 30.98 25.62
C ILE A 385 -19.99 31.57 26.54
N LEU A 386 -18.87 32.00 25.97
CA LEU A 386 -17.76 32.65 26.67
C LEU A 386 -17.57 34.09 26.20
N ASN A 387 -17.09 34.96 27.09
CA ASN A 387 -16.52 36.24 26.70
C ASN A 387 -15.04 36.09 26.29
N GLY A 388 -14.41 37.13 25.75
CA GLY A 388 -12.97 37.09 25.42
C GLY A 388 -12.01 37.15 26.61
N LYS A 389 -12.51 36.91 27.83
CA LYS A 389 -11.70 36.56 29.01
C LYS A 389 -11.85 35.07 29.39
N GLY A 390 -12.67 34.31 28.66
CA GLY A 390 -12.95 32.90 28.95
C GLY A 390 -14.02 32.68 30.03
N GLU A 391 -14.73 33.74 30.45
CA GLU A 391 -15.76 33.64 31.47
C GLU A 391 -17.11 33.28 30.82
N LYS A 392 -17.85 32.36 31.45
CA LYS A 392 -19.19 31.94 30.97
C LYS A 392 -20.18 33.10 31.07
N ILE A 393 -20.85 33.40 29.96
CA ILE A 393 -21.96 34.34 29.88
C ILE A 393 -23.27 33.55 30.00
N ARG A 394 -24.16 33.97 30.92
CA ARG A 394 -25.48 33.37 31.11
C ARG A 394 -26.55 34.11 30.34
#